data_AF-A0A9Q1R123-F1
#
_entry.id   AF-A0A9Q1R123-F1
#
_cell.length_a   1.000
_cell.length_b   1.000
_cell.length_c   1.000
_cell.angle_alpha   90.00
_cell.angle_beta   90.00
_cell.angle_gamma   90.00
#
_symmetry.space_group_name_H-M   'P 1'
#
loop_
_entity.id
_entity.type
_entity.pdbx_description
1 polymer ?
#
loop_
_entity_poly.entity_id
_entity_poly.type
_entity_poly.pdbx_seq_one_letter_code
_entity_poly.pdbx_strand_id
1 'polypeptide(L)'
;MNILHLGYWTKAIVLKQLWALAEKDYLWVKWVNDYSMKHETIDTCLSPGNATWIVRKIIESRKYTMGLSTLQGGLQAYLQAMVVNDKYSIKKMYTTLLPSYPKTPWKNLLLHHSIHPQHKFILCLALLRRLATVER
;
A
#
# COMPACT_ATOMS: atom_id res chain seq x y z
N MET A 1 -15.21 8.02 -9.49
CA MET A 1 -15.67 6.87 -8.70
C MET A 1 -14.43 6.16 -8.18
N ASN A 2 -14.22 6.16 -6.86
CA ASN A 2 -13.06 5.50 -6.24
C ASN A 2 -13.29 3.99 -6.30
N ILE A 3 -13.05 3.38 -7.47
CA ILE A 3 -12.73 1.96 -7.50
C ILE A 3 -11.35 1.90 -6.84
N LEU A 4 -11.37 1.75 -5.53
CA LEU A 4 -10.19 1.65 -4.71
C LEU A 4 -9.46 0.41 -5.20
N HIS A 5 -8.37 0.62 -5.91
CA HIS A 5 -7.54 -0.46 -6.39
C HIS A 5 -6.92 -1.15 -5.17
N LEU A 6 -7.58 -2.23 -4.72
CA LEU A 6 -7.32 -2.89 -3.45
C LEU A 6 -5.84 -3.25 -3.30
N GLY A 7 -5.19 -3.68 -4.38
CA GLY A 7 -3.74 -3.96 -4.37
C GLY A 7 -2.87 -2.77 -3.93
N TYR A 8 -3.15 -1.55 -4.41
CA TYR A 8 -2.38 -0.36 -4.03
C TYR A 8 -2.75 0.14 -2.64
N TRP A 9 -4.02 -0.01 -2.25
CA TRP A 9 -4.46 0.34 -0.90
C TRP A 9 -3.84 -0.58 0.15
N THR A 10 -3.82 -1.89 -0.10
CA THR A 10 -3.14 -2.86 0.76
C THR A 10 -1.65 -2.55 0.86
N LYS A 11 -0.98 -2.22 -0.25
CA LYS A 11 0.42 -1.75 -0.21
C LYS A 11 0.58 -0.52 0.68
N ALA A 12 -0.30 0.48 0.57
CA ALA A 12 -0.26 1.68 1.40
C ALA A 12 -0.48 1.38 2.89
N ILE A 13 -1.37 0.42 3.24
CA ILE A 13 -1.56 -0.01 4.63
C ILE A 13 -0.30 -0.70 5.16
N VAL A 14 0.31 -1.61 4.39
CA VAL A 14 1.52 -2.31 4.82
C VAL A 14 2.68 -1.32 5.03
N LEU A 15 2.80 -0.30 4.17
CA LEU A 15 3.83 0.74 4.32
C LEU A 15 3.57 1.67 5.52
N LYS A 16 2.32 1.85 5.94
CA LYS A 16 2.03 2.49 7.23
C LYS A 16 2.56 1.66 8.40
N GLN A 17 2.44 0.33 8.35
CA GLN A 17 2.99 -0.54 9.38
C GLN A 17 4.53 -0.50 9.38
N LEU A 18 5.13 -0.42 8.19
CA LEU A 18 6.58 -0.24 8.05
C LEU A 18 7.05 1.08 8.67
N TRP A 19 6.32 2.18 8.47
CA TRP A 19 6.59 3.45 9.15
C TRP A 19 6.42 3.34 10.68
N ALA A 20 5.39 2.65 11.15
CA ALA A 20 5.21 2.43 12.59
C ALA A 20 6.39 1.67 13.21
N LEU A 21 6.95 0.70 12.48
CA LEU A 21 8.15 -0.03 12.91
C LEU A 21 9.38 0.88 13.01
N ALA A 22 9.46 1.93 12.18
CA ALA A 22 10.60 2.85 12.13
C ALA A 22 10.56 3.94 13.21
N GLU A 23 9.37 4.33 13.64
CA GLU A 23 9.15 5.60 14.35
C GLU A 23 8.36 5.47 15.65
N LYS A 24 7.64 4.37 15.88
CA LYS A 24 6.69 4.27 17.00
C LYS A 24 7.14 3.27 18.04
N ASP A 25 7.02 3.68 19.30
CA ASP A 25 7.32 2.86 20.48
C ASP A 25 6.14 1.98 20.95
N TYR A 26 5.40 1.39 20.01
CA TYR A 26 4.34 0.45 20.38
C TYR A 26 4.92 -0.87 20.90
N LEU A 27 4.20 -1.55 21.79
CA LEU A 27 4.65 -2.83 22.37
C LEU A 27 4.96 -3.88 21.30
N TRP A 28 4.13 -3.97 20.26
CA TRP A 28 4.35 -4.89 19.15
C TRP A 28 5.58 -4.50 18.31
N VAL A 29 5.93 -3.20 18.22
CA VAL A 29 7.14 -2.73 17.53
C VAL A 29 8.37 -3.12 18.34
N LYS A 30 8.37 -2.88 19.66
CA LYS A 30 9.46 -3.31 20.55
C LYS A 30 9.66 -4.83 20.49
N TRP A 31 8.58 -5.59 20.54
CA TRP A 31 8.64 -7.05 20.37
C TRP A 31 9.26 -7.46 19.03
N VAL A 32 8.87 -6.82 17.92
CA VAL A 32 9.48 -7.11 16.61
C VAL A 32 10.97 -6.74 16.58
N ASN A 33 11.35 -5.58 17.16
CA ASN A 33 12.73 -5.11 17.19
C ASN A 33 13.64 -6.05 18.00
N ASP A 34 13.16 -6.53 19.15
CA ASP A 34 13.91 -7.41 20.05
C ASP A 34 13.96 -8.85 19.51
N TYR A 35 12.80 -9.39 19.10
CA TYR A 35 12.67 -10.80 18.73
C TYR A 35 13.07 -11.10 17.29
N SER A 36 12.65 -10.25 16.35
CA SER A 36 12.82 -10.50 14.92
C SER A 36 14.05 -9.78 14.36
N MET A 37 14.21 -8.48 14.66
CA MET A 37 15.26 -7.67 14.05
C MET A 37 16.56 -7.66 14.85
N LYS A 38 16.60 -8.18 16.07
CA LYS A 38 17.77 -8.17 16.96
C LYS A 38 18.43 -6.78 17.04
N HIS A 39 17.61 -5.72 17.08
CA HIS A 39 18.02 -4.31 17.04
C HIS A 39 18.73 -3.81 15.76
N GLU A 40 18.65 -4.54 14.64
CA GLU A 40 19.10 -4.04 13.34
C GLU A 40 18.18 -2.95 12.79
N THR A 41 18.71 -2.10 11.91
CA THR A 41 17.93 -1.06 11.23
C THR A 41 17.00 -1.66 10.16
N ILE A 42 15.88 -0.98 9.87
CA ILE A 42 14.91 -1.42 8.86
C ILE A 42 15.52 -1.55 7.46
N ASP A 43 16.59 -0.82 7.18
CA ASP A 43 17.31 -0.86 5.90
C ASP A 43 18.21 -2.09 5.79
N THR A 44 18.89 -2.47 6.88
CA THR A 44 19.87 -3.56 6.89
C THR A 44 19.27 -4.93 7.22
N CYS A 45 18.10 -4.95 7.88
CA CYS A 45 17.53 -6.21 8.37
C CYS A 45 17.26 -7.19 7.22
N LEU A 46 17.92 -8.36 7.26
CA LEU A 46 17.62 -9.49 6.39
C LEU A 46 16.43 -10.24 6.99
N SER A 47 15.40 -10.49 6.17
CA SER A 47 14.12 -11.13 6.55
C SER A 47 14.36 -12.26 7.58
N PRO A 48 14.06 -12.04 8.87
CA PRO A 48 14.60 -12.92 9.90
C PRO A 48 13.98 -14.31 9.78
N GLY A 49 14.82 -15.35 9.80
CA GLY A 49 14.42 -16.77 9.78
C GLY A 49 13.42 -17.13 10.90
N ASN A 50 13.35 -16.32 11.94
CA ASN A 50 12.50 -16.53 13.12
C ASN A 50 11.27 -15.60 13.16
N ALA A 51 11.17 -14.62 12.25
CA ALA A 51 10.03 -13.71 12.20
C ALA A 51 8.78 -14.41 11.66
N THR A 52 7.60 -14.00 12.17
CA THR A 52 6.33 -14.44 11.59
C THR A 52 6.19 -13.94 10.15
N TRP A 53 5.42 -14.67 9.34
CA TRP A 53 5.22 -14.34 7.93
C TRP A 53 4.74 -12.90 7.71
N ILE A 54 3.88 -12.38 8.60
CA ILE A 54 3.36 -11.00 8.51
C ILE A 54 4.48 -9.98 8.70
N VAL A 55 5.34 -10.16 9.71
CA VAL A 55 6.48 -9.26 9.98
C VAL A 55 7.44 -9.27 8.80
N ARG A 56 7.73 -10.44 8.24
CA ARG A 56 8.52 -10.55 7.01
C ARG A 56 7.90 -9.76 5.87
N LYS A 57 6.57 -9.86 5.66
CA LYS A 57 5.89 -9.09 4.61
C LYS A 57 5.93 -7.58 4.83
N ILE A 58 5.87 -7.12 6.09
CA ILE A 58 6.03 -5.71 6.42
C ILE A 58 7.46 -5.25 6.07
N ILE A 59 8.49 -5.96 6.52
CA ILE A 59 9.89 -5.62 6.25
C ILE A 59 10.19 -5.66 4.74
N GLU A 60 9.77 -6.73 4.05
CA GLU A 60 9.92 -6.88 2.59
C GLU A 60 9.21 -5.78 1.80
N SER A 61 8.19 -5.13 2.36
CA SER A 61 7.46 -4.06 1.67
C SER A 61 8.31 -2.83 1.37
N ARG A 62 9.48 -2.68 2.03
CA ARG A 62 10.46 -1.62 1.74
C ARG A 62 10.83 -1.54 0.26
N LYS A 63 10.85 -2.68 -0.45
CA LYS A 63 11.14 -2.73 -1.89
C LYS A 63 10.17 -1.90 -2.74
N TYR A 64 8.92 -1.72 -2.29
CA TYR A 64 7.96 -0.88 -3.00
C TYR A 64 8.35 0.61 -2.96
N THR A 65 9.11 1.03 -1.95
CA THR A 65 9.61 2.41 -1.84
C THR A 65 10.89 2.60 -2.67
N MET A 66 11.77 1.60 -2.72
CA MET A 66 12.99 1.63 -3.55
C MET A 66 12.70 1.66 -5.04
N GLY A 67 11.62 1.03 -5.52
CA GLY A 67 11.23 1.09 -6.93
C GLY A 67 10.67 2.46 -7.38
N LEU A 68 10.34 3.34 -6.44
CA LEU A 68 9.71 4.65 -6.69
C LEU A 68 10.62 5.83 -6.33
N SER A 69 11.80 5.58 -5.77
CA SER A 69 12.70 6.61 -5.24
C SER A 69 13.41 7.37 -6.36
N THR A 70 12.72 8.39 -6.89
CA THR A 70 13.34 9.60 -7.47
C THR A 70 13.83 10.56 -6.38
N LEU A 71 13.48 10.32 -5.11
CA LEU A 71 13.90 11.09 -3.95
C LEU A 71 15.24 10.57 -3.39
N GLN A 72 16.27 11.43 -3.37
CA GLN A 72 17.65 11.17 -2.90
C GLN A 72 17.80 10.95 -1.37
N GLY A 73 16.78 10.47 -0.66
CA GLY A 73 16.75 10.46 0.83
C GLY A 73 16.63 9.10 1.51
N GLY A 74 16.67 7.98 0.77
CA GLY A 74 16.46 6.64 1.34
C GLY A 74 15.03 6.38 1.83
N LEU A 75 14.83 5.24 2.50
CA LEU A 75 13.53 4.76 2.97
C LEU A 75 12.89 5.70 3.99
N GLN A 76 13.68 6.16 4.97
CA GLN A 76 13.18 7.00 6.06
C GLN A 76 12.63 8.33 5.55
N ALA A 77 13.35 9.03 4.66
CA ALA A 77 12.88 10.30 4.10
C ALA A 77 11.60 10.12 3.29
N TYR A 78 11.48 9.00 2.56
CA TYR A 78 10.28 8.69 1.79
C TYR A 78 9.07 8.45 2.70
N LEU A 79 9.24 7.71 3.80
CA LEU A 79 8.16 7.48 4.75
C LEU A 79 7.77 8.77 5.49
N GLN A 80 8.73 9.61 5.84
CA GLN A 80 8.48 10.92 6.46
C GLN A 80 7.73 11.87 5.53
N ALA A 81 8.01 11.85 4.23
CA ALA A 81 7.25 12.63 3.25
C ALA A 81 5.74 12.27 3.21
N MET A 82 5.36 11.08 3.71
CA MET A 82 3.97 10.62 3.78
C MET A 82 3.26 10.97 5.10
N VAL A 83 3.98 11.56 6.05
CA VAL A 83 3.42 12.06 7.32
C VAL A 83 2.77 13.42 7.08
N VAL A 84 1.57 13.61 7.64
CA VAL A 84 0.83 14.87 7.64
C VAL A 84 0.29 15.07 9.05
N ASN A 85 0.62 16.20 9.69
CA ASN A 85 0.25 16.50 11.09
C ASN A 85 0.64 15.35 12.06
N ASP A 86 1.90 14.92 12.01
CA ASP A 86 2.48 13.84 12.82
C ASP A 86 1.82 12.46 12.67
N LYS A 87 0.94 12.30 11.67
CA LYS A 87 0.23 11.06 11.38
C LYS A 87 0.52 10.59 9.96
N TYR A 88 0.81 9.31 9.82
CA TYR A 88 1.01 8.70 8.51
C TYR A 88 -0.30 8.69 7.69
N SER A 89 -0.27 9.29 6.50
CA SER A 89 -1.44 9.37 5.62
C SER A 89 -1.46 8.23 4.61
N ILE A 90 -2.30 7.22 4.89
CA ILE A 90 -2.56 6.10 3.95
C ILE A 90 -3.07 6.64 2.62
N LYS A 91 -3.91 7.69 2.64
CA LYS A 91 -4.48 8.29 1.44
C LYS A 91 -3.39 8.92 0.57
N LYS A 92 -2.45 9.68 1.16
CA LYS A 92 -1.34 10.29 0.44
C LYS A 92 -0.44 9.23 -0.17
N MET A 93 -0.09 8.21 0.61
CA MET A 93 0.69 7.07 0.12
C MET A 93 -0.02 6.34 -1.02
N TYR A 94 -1.32 6.07 -0.88
CA TYR A 94 -2.12 5.45 -1.93
C TYR A 94 -2.09 6.27 -3.23
N THR A 95 -2.22 7.60 -3.14
CA THR A 95 -2.15 8.47 -4.34
C THR A 95 -0.77 8.48 -4.98
N THR A 96 0.31 8.33 -4.21
CA THR A 96 1.68 8.23 -4.74
C THR A 96 1.95 6.89 -5.39
N LEU A 97 1.39 5.80 -4.85
CA LEU A 97 1.52 4.45 -5.42
C LEU A 97 0.68 4.26 -6.69
N LEU A 98 -0.39 5.04 -6.85
CA LEU A 98 -1.32 4.91 -7.96
C LEU A 98 -0.67 5.48 -9.24
N PRO A 99 -0.64 4.71 -10.36
CA PRO A 99 -0.23 5.26 -11.64
C PRO A 99 -1.11 6.45 -12.04
N SER A 100 -0.53 7.40 -12.78
CA SER A 100 -1.33 8.46 -13.41
C SER A 100 -2.22 7.84 -14.48
N TYR A 101 -3.52 7.70 -14.20
CA TYR A 101 -4.48 7.21 -15.17
C TYR A 101 -5.11 8.38 -15.92
N PRO A 102 -5.20 8.33 -17.27
CA PRO A 102 -5.89 9.34 -18.03
C PRO A 102 -7.36 9.40 -17.61
N LYS A 103 -7.92 10.61 -17.54
CA LYS A 103 -9.34 10.79 -17.25
C LYS A 103 -10.16 10.21 -18.41
N THR A 104 -10.74 9.04 -18.21
CA THR A 104 -11.57 8.41 -19.24
C THR A 104 -13.01 8.93 -19.21
N PRO A 105 -13.65 9.10 -20.39
CA PRO A 105 -15.03 9.61 -20.46
C PRO A 105 -16.05 8.61 -19.88
N TRP A 106 -15.77 7.30 -19.98
CA TRP A 106 -16.65 6.25 -19.47
C TRP A 106 -16.77 6.24 -17.93
N LYS A 107 -15.88 6.91 -17.19
CA LYS A 107 -15.98 6.99 -15.72
C LYS A 107 -17.30 7.65 -15.25
N ASN A 108 -17.90 8.48 -16.11
CA ASN A 108 -19.15 9.18 -15.82
C ASN A 108 -20.36 8.27 -16.00
N LEU A 109 -20.27 7.26 -16.88
CA LEU A 109 -21.31 6.23 -17.02
C LEU A 109 -21.52 5.56 -15.66
N LEU A 110 -20.43 5.07 -15.05
CA LEU A 110 -20.46 4.44 -13.72
C LEU A 110 -21.08 5.29 -12.59
N LEU A 111 -20.91 6.61 -12.65
CA LEU A 111 -21.42 7.56 -11.65
C LEU A 111 -22.87 7.98 -11.89
N HIS A 112 -23.45 7.60 -13.03
CA HIS A 112 -24.81 7.98 -13.36
C HIS A 112 -25.81 7.31 -12.42
N HIS A 113 -26.71 8.12 -11.84
CA HIS A 113 -27.65 7.67 -10.81
C HIS A 113 -28.68 6.68 -11.37
N SER A 114 -29.03 6.79 -12.66
CA SER A 114 -30.03 5.92 -13.31
C SER A 114 -29.50 4.58 -13.82
N ILE A 115 -28.21 4.24 -13.64
CA ILE A 115 -27.73 2.92 -14.04
C ILE A 115 -28.19 1.87 -13.03
N HIS A 116 -28.87 0.85 -13.57
CA HIS A 116 -29.36 -0.28 -12.80
C HIS A 116 -28.22 -0.97 -12.01
N PRO A 117 -28.41 -1.28 -10.72
CA PRO A 117 -27.36 -1.79 -9.83
C PRO A 117 -26.61 -3.01 -10.36
N GLN A 118 -27.29 -3.91 -11.08
CA GLN A 118 -26.65 -5.08 -11.69
C GLN A 118 -25.57 -4.70 -12.72
N HIS A 119 -25.80 -3.69 -13.56
CA HIS A 119 -24.82 -3.25 -14.55
C HIS A 119 -23.63 -2.56 -13.88
N LYS A 120 -23.87 -1.80 -12.80
CA LYS A 120 -22.78 -1.25 -11.97
C LYS A 120 -21.93 -2.36 -11.36
N PHE A 121 -22.57 -3.42 -10.87
CA PHE A 121 -21.90 -4.58 -10.29
C PHE A 121 -21.05 -5.33 -11.32
N ILE A 122 -21.62 -5.67 -12.49
CA ILE A 122 -20.91 -6.35 -13.58
C ILE A 122 -19.72 -5.51 -14.07
N LEU A 123 -19.91 -4.21 -14.28
CA LEU A 123 -18.84 -3.31 -14.72
C LEU A 123 -17.74 -3.18 -13.67
N CYS A 124 -18.09 -3.16 -12.38
CA CYS A 124 -17.11 -3.20 -11.28
C CYS A 124 -16.28 -4.50 -11.29
N LEU A 125 -16.92 -5.65 -11.48
CA LEU A 125 -16.22 -6.93 -11.61
C LEU A 125 -15.29 -6.96 -12.84
N ALA A 126 -15.75 -6.43 -13.98
CA ALA A 126 -14.94 -6.33 -15.19
C ALA A 126 -13.70 -5.45 -14.97
N LEU A 127 -13.86 -4.29 -14.34
CA LEU A 127 -12.75 -3.37 -14.02
C LEU A 127 -11.75 -3.96 -13.01
N LEU A 128 -12.24 -4.79 -12.09
CA LEU A 128 -11.40 -5.54 -11.16
C LEU A 128 -10.80 -6.81 -11.76
N ARG A 129 -11.05 -7.10 -13.05
CA ARG A 129 -10.65 -8.35 -13.73
C ARG A 129 -11.12 -9.61 -12.98
N ARG A 130 -12.30 -9.53 -12.38
CA ARG A 130 -12.96 -10.63 -11.64
C ARG A 130 -14.12 -11.25 -12.41
N LEU A 131 -14.34 -10.81 -13.65
CA LEU A 131 -15.25 -11.49 -14.56
C LEU A 131 -14.54 -12.75 -15.06
N ALA A 132 -15.20 -13.91 -14.98
CA ALA A 132 -14.70 -15.12 -15.61
C ALA A 132 -14.80 -14.95 -17.13
N THR A 133 -13.77 -14.36 -17.74
CA THR A 133 -13.61 -14.36 -19.18
C THR A 133 -12.91 -15.65 -19.55
N VAL A 134 -13.55 -16.50 -20.34
CA VAL A 134 -12.87 -17.60 -21.03
C VAL A 134 -11.77 -16.96 -21.88
N GLU A 135 -10.50 -17.20 -21.57
CA GLU A 135 -9.43 -16.92 -22.52
C GLU A 135 -9.68 -17.81 -23.74
N ARG A 136 -9.91 -17.18 -24.89
CA ARG A 136 -10.08 -17.85 -26.18
C ARG A 136 -8.77 -17.82 -26.95
#